data_AF-A0A918UPJ6-F1
#
_entry.id   AF-A0A918UPJ6-F1
#
_cell.length_a   1.000
_cell.length_b   1.000
_cell.length_c   1.000
_cell.angle_alpha   90.00
_cell.angle_beta   90.00
_cell.angle_gamma   90.00
#
_symmetry.space_group_name_H-M   'P 1'
#
loop_
_entity.id
_entity.type
_entity.pdbx_description
1 polymer ?
#
loop_
_entity_poly.entity_id
_entity_poly.type
_entity_poly.pdbx_seq_one_letter_code
_entity_poly.pdbx_strand_id
1 'polypeptide(L)' 'MDLLLVGLGGSLTDAQWARIEPLPPDRTPKRGGRWRDHREAIDAIAFKFQTGSQWVHLPERYGNWRARRVPRAL' A
#
# COMPACT_ATOMS: atom_id res chain seq x y z
N MET A 1 -1.89 14.27 -17.35
CA MET A 1 -2.83 13.46 -16.55
C MET A 1 -2.10 12.48 -15.63
N ASP A 2 -1.61 12.85 -14.46
CA ASP A 2 -0.47 13.74 -14.25
C ASP A 2 0.47 13.03 -13.27
N LEU A 3 1.77 13.08 -13.55
CA LEU A 3 2.88 12.72 -12.65
C LEU A 3 2.89 13.51 -11.31
N LEU A 4 1.80 14.19 -10.99
CA LEU A 4 1.58 15.04 -9.82
C LEU A 4 0.74 14.35 -8.73
N LEU A 5 0.17 13.15 -8.97
CA LEU A 5 -0.61 12.44 -7.95
C LEU A 5 0.27 11.87 -6.82
N VAL A 6 1.55 11.59 -7.09
CA VAL A 6 2.45 10.84 -6.21
C VAL A 6 3.88 11.21 -6.61
N GLY A 7 4.73 11.65 -5.67
CA GLY A 7 6.09 12.12 -5.98
C GLY A 7 6.96 11.06 -6.66
N LEU A 8 7.99 11.52 -7.38
CA LEU A 8 9.01 10.69 -8.06
C LEU A 8 9.41 9.48 -7.20
N GLY A 9 8.90 8.29 -7.55
CA GLY A 9 9.17 7.05 -6.83
C GLY A 9 7.94 6.26 -6.36
N GLY A 10 6.72 6.76 -6.56
CA GLY A 10 5.50 6.03 -6.20
C GLY A 10 5.11 6.15 -4.73
N SER A 11 5.56 7.21 -4.04
CA SER A 11 5.12 7.58 -2.69
C SER A 11 4.39 8.92 -2.67
N LEU A 12 3.29 9.01 -1.92
CA LEU A 12 2.50 10.22 -1.77
C LEU A 12 3.35 11.33 -1.14
N THR A 13 3.22 12.54 -1.67
CA THR A 13 3.79 13.71 -0.99
C THR A 13 3.12 13.89 0.37
N ASP A 14 3.81 14.49 1.34
CA ASP A 14 3.25 14.73 2.68
C ASP A 14 1.93 15.53 2.62
N ALA A 15 1.84 16.48 1.68
CA ALA A 15 0.63 17.28 1.46
C ALA A 15 -0.56 16.44 0.93
N GLN A 16 -0.30 15.41 0.13
CA GLN A 16 -1.34 14.49 -0.33
C GLN A 16 -1.70 13.49 0.77
N TRP A 17 -0.69 13.00 1.49
CA TRP A 17 -0.89 12.13 2.64
C TRP A 17 -1.81 12.77 3.68
N ALA A 18 -1.58 14.05 4.02
CA ALA A 18 -2.40 14.79 4.98
C ALA A 18 -3.89 14.86 4.64
N ARG A 19 -4.26 14.75 3.35
CA ARG A 19 -5.67 14.72 2.91
C ARG A 19 -6.30 13.33 3.04
N ILE A 20 -5.48 12.28 2.98
CA ILE A 20 -5.91 10.88 2.97
C ILE A 20 -5.86 10.29 4.37
N GLU A 21 -4.87 10.66 5.19
CA GLU A 21 -4.68 10.20 6.57
C GLU A 21 -5.95 10.18 7.45
N PRO A 22 -6.90 11.13 7.36
CA PRO A 22 -8.10 11.11 8.21
C PRO A 22 -9.23 10.18 7.71
N LEU A 23 -9.11 9.60 6.51
CA LEU A 23 -10.17 8.78 5.90
C LEU A 23 -10.22 7.31 6.38
N PRO A 24 -9.10 6.63 6.66
CA PRO A 24 -9.11 5.27 7.17
C PRO A 24 -9.79 5.18 8.54
N PRO A 25 -10.52 4.08 8.82
CA PRO A 25 -11.07 3.84 10.15
C PRO A 25 -9.96 3.74 11.19
N ASP A 26 -10.29 4.09 12.43
CA ASP A 26 -9.36 4.13 13.57
C ASP A 26 -8.45 2.89 13.63
N ARG A 27 -7.18 3.13 13.97
CA ARG A 27 -6.09 2.14 14.11
C ARG A 27 -6.34 1.08 15.19
N THR A 28 -7.54 1.03 15.79
CA THR A 28 -7.91 0.03 16.79
C THR A 28 -7.79 -1.35 16.15
N PRO A 29 -6.87 -2.21 16.63
CA PRO A 29 -6.65 -3.51 16.01
C PRO A 29 -7.87 -4.40 16.25
N LYS A 30 -8.79 -4.45 15.29
CA LYS A 30 -9.84 -5.48 15.24
C LYS A 30 -9.21 -6.76 14.68
N ARG A 31 -9.10 -7.75 15.56
CA ARG A 31 -8.75 -9.18 15.35
C ARG A 31 -8.04 -9.48 14.01
N GLY A 32 -6.71 -9.58 14.02
CA GLY A 32 -5.94 -9.94 12.81
C GLY A 32 -4.44 -9.58 12.80
N GLY A 33 -3.93 -8.94 13.84
CA GLY A 33 -2.51 -8.58 13.94
C GLY A 33 -2.19 -7.16 13.45
N ARG A 34 -0.92 -6.77 13.66
CA ARG A 34 -0.36 -5.42 13.49
C ARG A 34 -0.73 -4.85 12.11
N TRP A 35 -1.70 -3.93 12.07
CA TRP A 35 -1.97 -3.13 10.87
C TRP A 35 -0.65 -2.45 10.46
N ARG A 36 -0.22 -2.62 9.21
CA ARG A 36 0.89 -1.84 8.67
C ARG A 36 0.51 -0.38 8.64
N ASP A 37 1.51 0.48 8.59
CA ASP A 37 1.25 1.91 8.47
C ASP A 37 0.39 2.18 7.23
N HIS A 38 -0.69 2.95 7.41
CA HIS A 38 -1.65 3.24 6.33
C HIS A 38 -0.96 3.93 5.15
N ARG A 39 0.09 4.71 5.40
CA ARG A 39 0.86 5.38 4.35
C ARG A 39 1.57 4.39 3.46
N GLU A 40 2.21 3.39 4.05
CA GLU A 40 2.93 2.35 3.30
C GLU A 40 1.97 1.53 2.43
N ALA A 41 0.77 1.20 2.94
CA ALA A 41 -0.25 0.49 2.17
C ALA A 41 -0.79 1.32 1.01
N ILE A 42 -1.03 2.61 1.22
CA ILE A 42 -1.58 3.50 0.18
C ILE A 42 -0.50 3.83 -0.86
N ASP A 43 0.75 4.02 -0.47
CA ASP A 43 1.87 4.16 -1.41
C ASP A 43 2.06 2.89 -2.25
N ALA A 44 1.93 1.70 -1.67
CA ALA A 44 1.98 0.44 -2.39
C ALA A 44 0.86 0.34 -3.45
N ILE A 45 -0.37 0.73 -3.09
CA ILE A 45 -1.50 0.81 -4.02
C ILE A 45 -1.20 1.79 -5.16
N ALA A 46 -0.73 2.99 -4.82
CA ALA A 46 -0.38 4.03 -5.77
C ALA A 46 0.71 3.58 -6.77
N PHE A 47 1.77 2.92 -6.28
CA PHE A 47 2.84 2.37 -7.11
C PHE A 47 2.32 1.32 -8.10
N LYS A 48 1.43 0.42 -7.62
CA LYS A 48 0.83 -0.62 -8.45
C LYS A 48 0.00 -0.03 -9.59
N PHE A 49 -0.82 0.99 -9.30
CA PHE A 49 -1.66 1.64 -10.30
C PHE A 49 -0.85 2.44 -11.32
N GLN A 50 0.25 3.06 -10.92
CA GLN A 50 1.14 3.80 -11.84
C GLN A 50 1.95 2.87 -12.73
N THR A 51 2.52 1.81 -12.16
CA THR A 51 3.48 0.94 -12.87
C THR A 51 2.80 -0.25 -13.56
N GLY A 52 1.51 -0.49 -13.28
CA GLY A 52 0.79 -1.69 -13.73
C GLY A 52 1.35 -3.00 -13.17
N SER A 53 2.23 -2.93 -12.17
CA SER A 53 2.94 -4.08 -11.62
C SER A 53 1.98 -5.01 -10.85
N GLN A 54 2.25 -6.31 -10.87
CA GLN A 54 1.51 -7.24 -10.00
C GLN A 54 1.94 -7.05 -8.55
N TRP A 55 1.07 -7.40 -7.60
CA TRP A 55 1.37 -7.29 -6.16
C TRP A 55 2.65 -8.01 -5.74
N VAL A 56 3.00 -9.09 -6.42
CA VAL A 56 4.20 -9.91 -6.18
C VAL A 56 5.50 -9.20 -6.58
N HIS A 57 5.40 -8.21 -7.47
CA HIS A 57 6.53 -7.43 -8.00
C HIS A 57 6.68 -6.07 -7.31
N LEU A 58 5.94 -5.79 -6.23
CA LEU A 58 6.16 -4.57 -5.48
C LEU A 58 7.58 -4.55 -4.89
N PRO A 59 8.23 -3.38 -4.87
CA PRO A 59 9.47 -3.17 -4.14
C PRO A 59 9.35 -3.59 -2.66
N GLU A 60 10.42 -4.18 -2.13
CA GLU A 60 10.45 -4.73 -0.76
C GLU A 60 10.18 -3.69 0.33
N ARG A 61 10.40 -2.40 0.05
CA ARG A 61 10.06 -1.27 0.95
C ARG A 61 8.58 -1.20 1.33
N TYR A 62 7.70 -1.79 0.51
CA TYR A 62 6.27 -1.90 0.80
C TYR A 62 5.93 -3.18 1.57
N GLY A 63 6.93 -3.98 1.91
CA GLY A 63 6.87 -5.27 2.59
C GLY A 63 6.39 -6.44 1.71
N ASN A 64 6.40 -7.65 2.27
CA ASN A 64 6.10 -8.87 1.53
C ASN A 64 4.58 -9.00 1.26
N TRP A 65 4.13 -8.59 0.07
CA TRP A 65 2.74 -8.72 -0.41
C TRP A 65 2.44 -10.06 -1.08
N ARG A 66 3.37 -11.02 -1.05
CA ARG A 66 3.12 -12.34 -1.60
C ARG A 66 2.07 -13.02 -0.73
N ALA A 67 0.88 -13.25 -1.31
CA ALA A 67 -0.10 -14.13 -0.72
C ALA A 67 0.60 -15.46 -0.42
N ARG A 68 0.57 -15.89 0.84
CA ARG A 68 1.11 -17.20 1.22
C ARG A 68 0.26 -18.22 0.47
N ARG A 69 0.84 -18.88 -0.53
CA ARG A 69 0.16 -19.96 -1.26
C ARG A 69 -0.14 -21.05 -0.25
N VAL A 70 -1.40 -21.16 0.16
CA VAL A 70 -1.86 -22.28 0.99
C VAL A 70 -1.99 -23.46 0.04
N PRO A 71 -1.30 -24.59 0.27
CA PRO A 71 -1.48 -25.77 -0.55
C PRO A 71 -2.96 -26.15 -0.51
N ARG A 72 -3.59 -26.26 -1.69
CA ARG A 72 -4.92 -26.84 -1.80
C ARG A 72 -4.75 -28.32 -1.46
N ALA A 73 -5.23 -28.74 -0.29
CA ALA A 73 -5.34 -30.15 0.03
C ALA A 73 -6.25 -30.78 -1.03
N LEU A 74 -5.74 -31.81 -1.73
CA LEU A 74 -6.52 -32.71 -2.57
C LEU A 74 -7.25 -33.71 -1.68
#